data_AF-H9V9P1-F1
#
_entry.id   AF-H9V9P1-F1
#
_cell.length_a   1.000
_cell.length_b   1.000
_cell.length_c   1.000
_cell.angle_alpha   90.00
_cell.angle_beta   90.00
_cell.angle_gamma   90.00
#
_symmetry.space_group_name_H-M   'P 1'
#
loop_
_entity.id
_entity.type
_entity.pdbx_description
1 polymer ?
#
loop_
_entity_poly.entity_id
_entity_poly.type
_entity_poly.pdbx_seq_one_letter_code
_entity_poly.pdbx_strand_id
1 'polypeptide(L)'
;PMKTLTNLVTTVDNLKFNCDAQILAICSRMNKENMRLVHLPSCTVFTNFPSTKNRLQYVHSLDFSPGGGFLAVGNAVGRVLLY
;
A
#
# COMPACT_ATOMS: atom_id res chain seq x y z
N PRO A 1 3.19 11.89 17.97
CA PRO A 1 2.77 11.38 16.64
C PRO A 1 1.42 11.99 16.27
N MET A 2 1.18 12.31 14.99
CA MET A 2 -0.11 12.89 14.55
C MET A 2 -1.25 11.87 14.56
N LYS A 3 -0.96 10.61 14.19
CA LYS A 3 -1.88 9.47 14.33
C LYS A 3 -1.10 8.16 14.39
N THR A 4 -1.68 7.15 15.04
CA THR A 4 -1.22 5.76 15.01
C THR A 4 -2.20 4.93 14.19
N LEU A 5 -1.70 4.19 13.20
CA LEU A 5 -2.50 3.32 12.34
C LEU A 5 -2.31 1.86 12.77
N THR A 6 -3.41 1.17 13.08
CA THR A 6 -3.41 -0.23 13.55
C THR A 6 -4.07 -1.18 12.54
N ASN A 7 -4.19 -0.75 11.27
CA ASN A 7 -4.81 -1.53 10.19
C ASN A 7 -3.98 -2.74 9.75
N LEU A 8 -2.68 -2.75 10.03
CA LEU A 8 -1.79 -3.90 9.84
C LEU A 8 -1.43 -4.46 11.21
N VAL A 9 -1.80 -5.71 11.49
CA VAL A 9 -1.54 -6.40 12.78
C VAL A 9 -0.24 -7.21 12.79
N THR A 10 0.60 -6.99 11.78
CA THR A 10 1.88 -7.68 11.56
C THR A 10 2.96 -6.64 11.28
N THR A 11 4.23 -7.03 11.33
CA THR A 11 5.36 -6.18 10.94
C THR A 11 5.10 -5.49 9.60
N VAL A 12 5.31 -4.18 9.56
CA VAL A 12 5.21 -3.38 8.34
C VAL A 12 6.56 -3.43 7.62
N ASP A 13 6.58 -3.94 6.40
CA ASP A 13 7.80 -4.16 5.63
C ASP A 13 8.16 -2.97 4.74
N ASN A 14 7.16 -2.35 4.11
CA ASN A 14 7.38 -1.21 3.22
C ASN A 14 6.45 -0.04 3.59
N LEU A 15 7.03 1.16 3.50
CA LEU A 15 6.38 2.46 3.64
C LEU A 15 6.84 3.32 2.46
N LYS A 16 5.93 3.79 1.61
CA LYS A 16 6.27 4.65 0.47
C LYS A 16 5.27 5.79 0.33
N PHE A 17 5.78 7.00 0.25
CA PHE A 17 4.99 8.15 -0.16
C PHE A 17 4.88 8.18 -1.68
N ASN A 18 3.75 8.65 -2.19
CA ASN A 18 3.66 9.10 -3.58
C ASN A 18 4.42 10.42 -3.76
N CYS A 19 4.55 10.89 -5.01
CA CYS A 19 5.42 12.01 -5.36
C CYS A 19 5.10 13.34 -4.65
N ASP A 20 3.83 13.59 -4.32
CA ASP A 20 3.34 14.79 -3.65
C ASP A 20 3.06 14.59 -2.15
N ALA A 21 3.40 13.42 -1.62
CA ALA A 21 3.18 12.99 -0.24
C ALA A 21 1.73 13.05 0.25
N GLN A 22 0.73 13.10 -0.65
CA GLN A 22 -0.68 13.02 -0.28
C GLN A 22 -1.13 11.59 0.04
N ILE A 23 -0.39 10.57 -0.42
CA ILE A 23 -0.70 9.17 -0.20
C ILE A 23 0.53 8.45 0.35
N LEU A 24 0.33 7.76 1.48
CA LEU A 24 1.29 6.82 2.04
C LEU A 24 0.78 5.39 1.81
N ALA A 25 1.54 4.60 1.07
CA ALA A 25 1.35 3.17 0.95
C ALA A 25 2.09 2.44 2.08
N ILE A 26 1.36 1.58 2.78
CA ILE A 26 1.90 0.72 3.83
C ILE A 26 1.60 -0.73 3.49
N CYS A 27 2.56 -1.64 3.63
CA CYS A 27 2.32 -3.06 3.39
C CYS A 27 3.09 -3.98 4.35
N SER A 28 2.57 -5.19 4.46
CA SER A 28 3.20 -6.31 5.15
C SER A 28 3.20 -7.55 4.25
N ARG A 29 4.33 -8.24 4.25
CA ARG A 29 4.56 -9.51 3.53
C ARG A 29 3.98 -10.71 4.26
N MET A 30 3.66 -10.58 5.54
CA MET A 30 3.29 -11.71 6.39
C MET A 30 1.89 -12.26 6.10
N ASN A 31 0.99 -11.41 5.58
CA ASN A 31 -0.39 -11.79 5.28
C ASN A 31 -0.75 -11.45 3.83
N LYS A 32 -1.70 -12.20 3.28
CA LYS A 32 -2.28 -11.91 1.96
C LYS A 32 -3.06 -10.61 2.01
N GLU A 33 -2.99 -9.85 0.92
CA GLU A 33 -3.77 -8.63 0.70
C GLU A 33 -3.57 -7.57 1.80
N ASN A 34 -2.41 -7.63 2.44
CA ASN A 34 -2.06 -6.82 3.60
C ASN A 34 -1.33 -5.54 3.20
N MET A 35 -2.00 -4.75 2.36
CA MET A 35 -1.56 -3.45 1.90
C MET A 35 -2.68 -2.44 2.12
N ARG A 36 -2.33 -1.22 2.55
CA ARG A 36 -3.27 -0.11 2.75
C ARG A 36 -2.69 1.16 2.16
N LEU A 37 -3.58 1.99 1.62
CA LEU A 37 -3.26 3.36 1.24
C LEU A 37 -3.82 4.29 2.31
N VAL A 38 -3.03 5.27 2.70
CA VAL A 38 -3.35 6.26 3.72
C VAL A 38 -3.33 7.63 3.07
N HIS A 39 -4.44 8.35 3.12
CA HIS A 39 -4.50 9.74 2.72
C HIS A 39 -3.85 10.63 3.79
N LEU A 40 -3.09 11.62 3.33
CA LEU A 40 -2.46 12.66 4.12
C LEU A 40 -2.92 14.02 3.61
N PRO A 41 -3.08 15.03 4.48
CA PRO A 41 -2.70 15.03 5.91
C PRO A 41 -3.75 14.41 6.85
N SER A 42 -4.93 14.00 6.36
CA SER A 42 -6.03 13.52 7.23
C SER A 42 -5.72 12.23 7.99
N CYS A 43 -4.66 11.50 7.61
CA CYS A 43 -4.29 10.20 8.16
C CYS A 43 -5.45 9.19 8.13
N THR A 44 -6.24 9.21 7.06
CA THR A 44 -7.38 8.30 6.86
C THR A 44 -7.02 7.19 5.89
N VAL A 45 -7.33 5.95 6.24
CA VAL A 45 -7.08 4.80 5.35
C VAL A 45 -8.19 4.73 4.31
N PHE A 46 -7.82 4.57 3.04
CA PHE A 46 -8.77 4.32 1.96
C PHE A 46 -9.48 2.98 2.18
N THR A 47 -10.81 2.99 2.28
CA THR A 47 -11.62 1.78 2.54
C THR A 47 -11.95 1.00 1.28
N ASN A 48 -11.85 1.64 0.12
CA ASN A 48 -12.13 1.07 -1.20
C ASN A 48 -10.90 0.41 -1.86
N PHE A 49 -9.75 0.38 -1.19
CA PHE A 49 -8.51 -0.22 -1.69
C PHE A 49 -7.89 -1.18 -0.65
N PRO A 50 -7.36 -2.34 -1.08
CA PRO A 50 -7.36 -2.89 -2.44
C PRO A 50 -8.75 -3.35 -2.88
N SER A 51 -9.04 -3.19 -4.18
CA SER A 51 -10.32 -3.67 -4.74
C SER A 51 -10.36 -5.20 -4.74
N THR A 52 -11.52 -5.79 -4.46
CA THR A 52 -11.75 -7.26 -4.46
C THR A 52 -11.53 -7.93 -5.81
N LYS A 53 -11.45 -7.17 -6.91
CA LYS A 53 -11.28 -7.71 -8.27
C LYS A 53 -9.89 -8.31 -8.50
N ASN A 54 -8.86 -7.71 -7.92
CA ASN A 54 -7.46 -8.11 -8.16
C ASN A 54 -6.84 -8.57 -6.84
N ARG A 55 -6.58 -9.87 -6.73
CA ARG A 55 -5.94 -10.44 -5.54
C ARG A 55 -4.47 -10.04 -5.48
N LEU A 56 -4.11 -9.20 -4.52
CA LEU A 56 -2.72 -8.76 -4.30
C LEU A 56 -1.80 -9.92 -3.87
N GLN A 57 -2.34 -10.98 -3.27
CA GLN A 57 -1.56 -12.05 -2.62
C GLN A 57 -0.63 -11.46 -1.54
N TYR A 58 0.53 -12.06 -1.29
CA TYR A 58 1.53 -11.50 -0.39
C TYR A 58 2.31 -10.40 -1.09
N VAL A 59 2.20 -9.16 -0.62
CA VAL A 59 2.85 -7.99 -1.24
C VAL A 59 4.28 -7.88 -0.73
N HIS A 60 5.27 -7.97 -1.64
CA HIS A 60 6.69 -7.91 -1.31
C HIS A 60 7.35 -6.58 -1.61
N SER A 61 6.93 -5.92 -2.69
CA SER A 61 7.49 -4.66 -3.14
C SER A 61 6.37 -3.78 -3.68
N LEU A 62 6.56 -2.46 -3.56
CA LEU A 62 5.68 -1.48 -4.18
C LEU A 62 6.44 -0.21 -4.48
N ASP A 63 6.03 0.48 -5.53
CA ASP A 63 6.58 1.79 -5.86
C ASP A 63 5.56 2.66 -6.60
N PHE A 64 5.65 3.97 -6.38
CA PHE A 64 4.83 4.94 -7.11
C PHE A 64 5.58 5.40 -8.36
N SER A 65 4.84 5.70 -9.42
CA SER A 65 5.44 6.35 -10.58
C SER A 65 5.96 7.75 -10.19
N PRO A 66 6.99 8.27 -10.89
CA PRO A 66 7.53 9.60 -10.60
C PRO A 66 6.48 10.72 -10.71
N GLY A 67 5.47 10.55 -11.56
CA GLY A 67 4.35 11.48 -11.71
C GLY A 67 3.17 11.22 -10.75
N GLY A 68 3.28 10.23 -9.86
CA GLY A 68 2.26 9.91 -8.84
C GLY A 68 0.98 9.24 -9.34
N GLY A 69 0.79 9.16 -10.66
CA GLY A 69 -0.44 8.65 -11.27
C GLY A 69 -0.56 7.12 -11.32
N PHE A 70 0.49 6.38 -10.96
CA PHE A 70 0.49 4.92 -10.98
C PHE A 70 1.15 4.33 -9.74
N LEU A 71 0.72 3.13 -9.38
CA LEU A 71 1.27 2.32 -8.30
C LEU A 71 1.55 0.91 -8.81
N ALA A 72 2.82 0.50 -8.77
CA ALA A 72 3.23 -0.86 -9.06
C ALA A 72 3.31 -1.67 -7.76
N VAL A 73 2.74 -2.87 -7.75
CA VAL A 73 2.75 -3.79 -6.59
C VAL A 73 3.25 -5.16 -7.01
N GLY A 74 4.41 -5.56 -6.49
CA GLY A 74 5.01 -6.88 -6.70
C GLY A 74 4.61 -7.86 -5.59
N ASN A 75 4.24 -9.08 -5.97
CA ASN A 75 3.81 -10.11 -5.04
C ASN A 75 4.70 -11.38 -5.04
N ALA A 76 4.50 -12.24 -4.04
CA ALA A 76 5.26 -13.48 -3.86
C ALA A 76 5.13 -14.49 -5.02
N VAL A 77 4.11 -14.33 -5.88
CA VAL A 77 3.91 -15.19 -7.06
C VAL A 77 4.79 -14.72 -8.24
N GLY A 78 5.54 -13.63 -8.06
CA GLY A 78 6.37 -13.06 -9.12
C GLY A 78 5.57 -12.24 -10.13
N ARG A 79 4.36 -11.80 -9.77
CA ARG A 79 3.53 -10.91 -10.61
C ARG A 79 3.61 -9.48 -10.11
N VAL A 80 3.62 -8.55 -11.06
CA VAL A 80 3.50 -7.12 -10.79
C VAL A 80 2.13 -6.64 -11.26
N LEU A 81 1.39 -6.04 -10.35
CA LEU A 81 0.09 -5.43 -10.61
C LEU A 81 0.30 -3.93 -10.75
N LEU A 82 -0.26 -3.33 -11.80
CA LEU A 82 -0.25 -1.89 -12.02
C LEU A 82 -1.64 -1.34 -11.71
N TYR A 83 -1.67 -0.31 -10.87
CA TYR A 83 -2.86 0.46 -10.50
C TYR A 83 -2.69 1.91 -10.93
#